data_AF-A0A7S0MEK3-F1
#
_entry.id   AF-A0A7S0MEK3-F1
#
_cell.length_a   1.000
_cell.length_b   1.000
_cell.length_c   1.000
_cell.angle_alpha   90.00
_cell.angle_beta   90.00
_cell.angle_gamma   90.00
#
_symmetry.space_group_name_H-M   'P 1'
#
loop_
_entity.id
_entity.type
_entity.pdbx_description
1 polymer ?
#
loop_
_entity_poly.entity_id
_entity_poly.type
_entity_poly.pdbx_seq_one_letter_code
_entity_poly.pdbx_strand_id
1 'polypeptide(L)'
;DAEEAARRERELAEAQIELERRRAEQEVLRRQLQEREEISAAQEEKFATIQEEVAAHTKKIKKLWAKYEEAQQELKEVQQENLNEKEDMLETIREQARQLKLLSLIADLFVPAEERQKLERRASWNEDAGEWGLGQ
;
A
#
# COMPACT_ATOMS: atom_id res chain seq x y z
N ASP A 1 91.55 -0.46 -29.22
CA ASP A 1 91.02 -1.53 -28.34
C ASP A 1 90.56 -1.06 -26.96
N ALA A 2 91.21 -0.09 -26.29
CA ALA A 2 90.71 0.44 -25.00
C ALA A 2 89.61 1.52 -25.13
N GLU A 3 89.72 2.40 -26.12
CA GLU A 3 88.74 3.48 -26.35
C GLU A 3 87.36 2.96 -26.79
N GLU A 4 87.32 1.92 -27.61
CA GLU A 4 86.07 1.29 -28.05
C GLU A 4 85.37 0.54 -26.92
N ALA A 5 86.14 -0.11 -26.03
CA ALA A 5 85.60 -0.77 -24.84
C ALA A 5 84.97 0.25 -23.88
N ALA A 6 85.64 1.38 -23.63
CA ALA A 6 85.12 2.46 -22.78
C ALA A 6 83.86 3.14 -23.37
N ARG A 7 83.77 3.26 -24.70
CA ARG A 7 82.54 3.77 -25.36
C ARG A 7 81.36 2.81 -25.18
N ARG A 8 81.57 1.51 -25.41
CA ARG A 8 80.53 0.49 -25.22
C ARG A 8 80.05 0.41 -23.77
N GLU A 9 80.96 0.56 -22.80
CA GLU A 9 80.60 0.55 -21.37
C GLU A 9 79.74 1.77 -20.99
N ARG A 10 80.05 2.96 -21.53
CA ARG A 10 79.22 4.16 -21.34
C ARG A 10 77.85 4.03 -21.99
N GLU A 11 77.79 3.53 -23.22
CA GLU A 11 76.52 3.29 -23.93
C GLU A 11 75.64 2.27 -23.19
N LEU A 12 76.24 1.22 -22.62
CA LEU A 12 75.53 0.24 -21.79
C LEU A 12 75.00 0.87 -20.49
N ALA A 13 75.79 1.71 -19.82
CA ALA A 13 75.37 2.40 -18.60
C ALA A 13 74.21 3.39 -18.88
N GLU A 14 74.30 4.16 -19.96
CA GLU A 14 73.23 5.07 -20.39
C GLU A 14 71.94 4.30 -20.75
N ALA A 15 72.08 3.18 -21.47
CA ALA A 15 70.94 2.31 -21.80
C ALA A 15 70.29 1.69 -20.55
N GLN A 16 71.08 1.31 -19.54
CA GLN A 16 70.57 0.78 -18.27
C GLN A 16 69.78 1.85 -17.50
N ILE A 17 70.29 3.07 -17.40
CA ILE A 17 69.61 4.19 -16.72
C ILE A 17 68.28 4.51 -17.41
N GLU A 18 68.27 4.60 -18.74
CA GLU A 18 67.03 4.85 -19.51
C GLU A 18 66.02 3.71 -19.34
N LEU A 19 66.49 2.46 -19.28
CA LEU A 19 65.64 1.30 -19.08
C LEU A 19 65.03 1.26 -17.67
N GLU A 20 65.80 1.62 -16.64
CA GLU A 20 65.29 1.78 -15.27
C GLU A 20 64.27 2.92 -15.16
N ARG A 21 64.55 4.07 -15.80
CA ARG A 21 63.60 5.19 -15.85
C ARG A 21 62.28 4.78 -16.50
N ARG A 22 62.33 4.10 -17.64
CA ARG A 22 61.13 3.59 -18.33
C ARG A 22 60.35 2.58 -17.47
N ARG A 23 61.06 1.71 -16.75
CA ARG A 23 60.41 0.77 -15.81
C ARG A 23 59.70 1.51 -14.69
N ALA A 24 60.33 2.52 -14.08
CA ALA A 24 59.71 3.34 -13.04
C ALA A 24 58.47 4.10 -13.56
N GLU A 25 58.55 4.70 -14.75
CA GLU A 25 57.41 5.38 -15.39
C GLU A 25 56.26 4.39 -15.69
N GLN A 26 56.57 3.18 -16.18
CA GLN A 26 55.58 2.12 -16.39
C GLN A 26 54.93 1.64 -15.09
N GLU A 27 55.70 1.51 -14.01
CA GLU A 27 55.17 1.12 -12.70
C GLU A 27 54.22 2.18 -12.13
N VAL A 28 54.57 3.46 -12.25
CA VAL A 28 53.70 4.57 -11.83
C VAL A 28 52.41 4.56 -12.64
N LEU A 29 52.50 4.44 -13.96
CA LEU A 29 51.32 4.41 -14.82
C LEU A 29 50.42 3.19 -14.51
N ARG A 30 51.02 2.03 -14.26
CA ARG A 30 50.29 0.82 -13.87
C ARG A 30 49.57 1.00 -12.53
N ARG A 31 50.21 1.62 -11.53
CA ARG A 31 49.57 1.92 -10.24
C ARG A 31 48.40 2.89 -10.39
N GLN A 32 48.57 3.93 -11.19
CA GLN A 32 47.49 4.89 -11.47
C GLN A 32 46.31 4.23 -12.19
N LEU A 33 46.58 3.31 -13.13
CA LEU A 33 45.54 2.56 -13.81
C LEU A 33 44.77 1.68 -12.82
N GLN A 34 45.48 0.95 -11.95
CA GLN A 34 44.87 0.11 -10.92
C GLN A 34 44.02 0.92 -9.94
N GLU A 35 44.51 2.05 -9.45
CA GLU A 35 43.75 2.93 -8.55
C GLU A 35 42.48 3.46 -9.24
N ARG A 36 42.57 3.83 -10.51
CA ARG A 36 41.40 4.27 -11.28
C ARG A 36 40.39 3.15 -11.49
N GLU A 37 40.86 1.93 -11.78
CA GLU A 37 40.00 0.75 -11.91
C GLU A 37 39.30 0.43 -10.59
N GLU A 38 40.00 0.48 -9.46
CA GLU A 38 39.42 0.28 -8.12
C GLU A 38 38.36 1.34 -7.78
N ILE A 39 38.64 2.61 -8.08
CA ILE A 39 37.66 3.70 -7.88
C ILE A 39 36.43 3.49 -8.77
N SER A 40 36.62 3.11 -10.03
CA SER A 40 35.52 2.84 -10.96
C SER A 40 34.65 1.69 -10.45
N ALA A 41 35.27 0.57 -10.04
CA ALA A 41 34.56 -0.58 -9.50
C ALA A 41 33.78 -0.22 -8.23
N ALA A 42 34.38 0.55 -7.31
CA ALA A 42 33.70 0.98 -6.09
C ALA A 42 32.53 1.95 -6.37
N GLN A 43 32.61 2.75 -7.42
CA GLN A 43 31.49 3.59 -7.86
C GLN A 43 30.37 2.74 -8.46
N GLU A 44 30.69 1.79 -9.33
CA GLU A 44 29.73 0.88 -9.94
C GLU A 44 28.97 0.07 -8.88
N GLU A 45 29.66 -0.44 -7.86
CA GLU A 45 29.04 -1.15 -6.74
C GLU A 45 28.05 -0.26 -5.98
N LYS A 46 28.45 0.98 -5.63
CA LYS A 46 27.56 1.95 -4.97
C LYS A 46 26.33 2.28 -5.81
N PHE A 47 26.50 2.45 -7.13
CA PHE A 47 25.38 2.70 -8.03
C PHE A 47 24.43 1.50 -8.09
N ALA A 48 24.96 0.28 -8.14
CA ALA A 48 24.15 -0.93 -8.11
C ALA A 48 23.33 -1.03 -6.81
N THR A 49 23.95 -0.80 -5.65
CA THR A 49 23.24 -0.81 -4.35
C THR A 49 22.10 0.22 -4.31
N ILE A 50 22.36 1.46 -4.76
CA ILE A 50 21.33 2.51 -4.80
C ILE A 50 20.18 2.11 -5.73
N GLN A 51 20.48 1.51 -6.89
CA GLN A 51 19.44 1.05 -7.81
C GLN A 51 18.58 -0.07 -7.21
N GLU A 52 19.19 -1.01 -6.49
CA GLU A 52 18.48 -2.07 -5.78
C GLU A 52 17.55 -1.50 -4.70
N GLU A 53 18.02 -0.54 -3.91
CA GLU A 53 17.21 0.14 -2.89
C GLU A 53 16.03 0.89 -3.51
N VAL A 54 16.27 1.66 -4.58
CA VAL A 54 15.23 2.36 -5.32
C VAL A 54 14.19 1.39 -5.85
N ALA A 55 14.61 0.25 -6.41
CA ALA A 55 13.70 -0.78 -6.91
C ALA A 55 12.88 -1.41 -5.78
N ALA A 56 13.50 -1.72 -4.64
CA ALA A 56 12.84 -2.28 -3.47
C ALA A 56 11.80 -1.32 -2.88
N HIS A 57 12.17 -0.05 -2.69
CA HIS A 57 11.27 0.99 -2.20
C HIS A 57 10.13 1.24 -3.19
N THR A 58 10.42 1.35 -4.49
CA THR A 58 9.40 1.52 -5.54
C THR A 58 8.40 0.37 -5.51
N LYS A 59 8.86 -0.88 -5.37
CA LYS A 59 7.99 -2.05 -5.26
C LYS A 59 7.10 -2.00 -4.02
N LYS A 60 7.64 -1.54 -2.88
CA LYS A 60 6.87 -1.38 -1.64
C LYS A 60 5.81 -0.30 -1.77
N ILE A 61 6.14 0.85 -2.37
CA ILE A 61 5.20 1.94 -2.63
C ILE A 61 4.05 1.46 -3.51
N LYS A 62 4.35 0.80 -4.65
CA LYS A 62 3.32 0.27 -5.55
C LYS A 62 2.37 -0.71 -4.84
N LYS A 63 2.90 -1.58 -3.98
CA LYS A 63 2.08 -2.50 -3.18
C LYS A 63 1.17 -1.78 -2.19
N LEU A 64 1.70 -0.78 -1.49
CA LEU A 64 0.91 0.00 -0.53
C LEU A 64 -0.15 0.84 -1.23
N TRP A 65 0.18 1.40 -2.40
CA TRP A 65 -0.76 2.13 -3.22
C TRP A 65 -1.93 1.26 -3.68
N ALA A 66 -1.65 0.05 -4.19
CA ALA A 66 -2.70 -0.88 -4.57
C ALA A 66 -3.63 -1.23 -3.40
N LYS A 67 -3.07 -1.49 -2.22
CA LYS A 67 -3.87 -1.73 -1.00
C LYS A 67 -4.70 -0.53 -0.57
N TYR A 68 -4.16 0.68 -0.77
CA TYR A 68 -4.87 1.91 -0.48
C TYR A 68 -6.05 2.13 -1.43
N GLU A 69 -5.85 1.90 -2.73
CA GLU A 69 -6.92 1.98 -3.74
C GLU A 69 -8.02 0.95 -3.48
N GLU A 70 -7.64 -0.30 -3.15
CA GLU A 70 -8.57 -1.36 -2.74
C GLU A 70 -9.41 -0.94 -1.53
N ALA A 71 -8.78 -0.49 -0.45
CA ALA A 71 -9.49 -0.02 0.75
C ALA A 71 -10.36 1.22 0.49
N GLN A 72 -9.94 2.13 -0.40
CA GLN A 72 -10.78 3.26 -0.81
C GLN A 72 -12.02 2.82 -1.57
N GLN A 73 -11.88 1.82 -2.45
CA GLN A 73 -12.99 1.27 -3.21
C GLN A 73 -13.98 0.56 -2.27
N GLU A 74 -13.49 -0.32 -1.38
CA GLU A 74 -14.31 -1.00 -0.37
C GLU A 74 -15.08 0.01 0.48
N LEU A 75 -14.42 1.08 0.94
CA LEU A 75 -15.08 2.13 1.73
C LEU A 75 -16.24 2.77 0.96
N LYS A 76 -16.04 3.06 -0.33
CA LYS A 76 -17.08 3.66 -1.18
C LYS A 76 -18.25 2.70 -1.39
N GLU A 77 -17.96 1.42 -1.60
CA GLU A 77 -18.98 0.37 -1.77
C GLU A 77 -19.82 0.23 -0.50
N VAL A 78 -19.19 0.12 0.67
CA VAL A 78 -19.87 0.04 1.98
C VAL A 78 -20.71 1.29 2.25
N GLN A 79 -20.19 2.48 1.92
CA GLN A 79 -20.95 3.73 2.08
C GLN A 79 -22.21 3.74 1.21
N GLN A 80 -22.11 3.27 -0.05
CA GLN A 80 -23.25 3.20 -0.94
C GLN A 80 -24.27 2.16 -0.49
N GLU A 81 -23.82 0.98 -0.07
CA GLU A 81 -24.67 -0.07 0.49
C GLU A 81 -25.44 0.44 1.71
N ASN A 82 -24.75 1.11 2.64
CA ASN A 82 -25.39 1.67 3.83
C ASN A 82 -26.45 2.74 3.50
N LEU A 83 -26.23 3.54 2.45
CA LEU A 83 -27.23 4.50 1.99
C LEU A 83 -28.46 3.79 1.42
N ASN A 84 -28.26 2.77 0.58
CA ASN A 84 -29.36 1.99 0.01
C ASN A 84 -30.17 1.28 1.12
N GLU A 85 -29.49 0.61 2.06
CA GLU A 85 -30.14 -0.04 3.20
C GLU A 85 -30.97 0.95 4.04
N LYS A 86 -30.44 2.16 4.27
CA LYS A 86 -31.19 3.21 4.97
C LYS A 86 -32.42 3.65 4.20
N GLU A 87 -32.33 3.78 2.87
CA GLU A 87 -33.48 4.11 2.03
C GLU A 87 -34.54 3.01 2.09
N ASP A 88 -34.15 1.73 1.99
CA ASP A 88 -35.04 0.58 2.08
C ASP A 88 -35.73 0.50 3.46
N MET A 89 -34.98 0.76 4.54
CA MET A 89 -35.54 0.83 5.90
C MET A 89 -36.55 1.98 6.03
N LEU A 90 -36.25 3.15 5.48
CA LEU A 90 -37.15 4.30 5.50
C LEU A 90 -38.42 4.04 4.68
N GLU A 91 -38.30 3.36 3.54
CA GLU A 91 -39.46 2.93 2.75
C GLU A 91 -40.35 1.97 3.54
N THR A 92 -39.75 0.97 4.20
CA THR A 92 -40.45 0.03 5.08
C THR A 92 -41.19 0.75 6.20
N ILE A 93 -40.53 1.70 6.88
CA ILE A 93 -41.16 2.51 7.94
C ILE A 93 -42.36 3.30 7.40
N ARG A 94 -42.22 3.93 6.22
CA ARG A 94 -43.31 4.68 5.58
C ARG A 94 -44.48 3.77 5.23
N GLU A 95 -44.21 2.58 4.71
CA GLU A 95 -45.25 1.61 4.38
C GLU A 95 -45.98 1.11 5.63
N GLN A 96 -45.25 0.71 6.67
CA GLN A 96 -45.82 0.28 7.94
C GLN A 96 -46.64 1.40 8.59
N ALA A 97 -46.17 2.65 8.56
CA ALA A 97 -46.92 3.80 9.06
C ALA A 97 -48.24 4.01 8.31
N ARG A 98 -48.25 3.84 6.98
CA ARG A 98 -49.48 3.90 6.18
C ARG A 98 -50.44 2.77 6.55
N GLN A 99 -49.95 1.54 6.69
CA GLN A 99 -50.75 0.38 7.06
C GLN A 99 -51.35 0.55 8.47
N LEU A 100 -50.56 0.98 9.45
CA LEU A 100 -51.04 1.27 10.81
C LEU A 100 -52.12 2.34 10.82
N LYS A 101 -51.93 3.43 10.07
CA LYS A 101 -52.93 4.49 9.97
C LYS A 101 -54.24 4.00 9.35
N LEU A 102 -54.16 3.16 8.32
CA LEU A 102 -55.34 2.55 7.71
C LEU A 102 -56.07 1.63 8.70
N LEU A 103 -55.35 0.74 9.37
CA LEU A 103 -55.94 -0.18 10.35
C LEU A 103 -56.56 0.56 11.54
N SER A 104 -55.90 1.61 12.03
CA SER A 104 -56.45 2.48 13.07
C SER A 104 -57.77 3.11 12.62
N LEU A 105 -57.83 3.67 11.41
CA LEU A 105 -59.04 4.28 10.88
C LEU A 105 -60.19 3.26 10.73
N ILE A 106 -59.88 2.06 10.25
CA ILE A 106 -60.86 0.97 10.17
C ILE A 106 -61.36 0.63 11.57
N ALA A 107 -60.46 0.44 12.54
CA ALA A 107 -60.86 0.19 13.91
C ALA A 107 -61.75 1.33 14.45
N ASP A 108 -61.39 2.60 14.23
CA ASP A 108 -62.15 3.80 14.60
C ASP A 108 -63.58 3.80 14.06
N LEU A 109 -63.78 3.30 12.84
CA LEU A 109 -65.10 3.23 12.20
C LEU A 109 -65.96 2.06 12.70
N PHE A 110 -65.36 0.92 13.05
CA PHE A 110 -66.09 -0.33 13.30
C PHE A 110 -66.13 -0.78 14.76
N VAL A 111 -65.25 -0.27 15.62
CA VAL A 111 -65.16 -0.70 17.03
C VAL A 111 -65.54 0.45 17.96
N PRO A 112 -66.61 0.35 18.75
CA PRO A 112 -66.94 1.34 19.76
C PRO A 112 -65.77 1.57 20.73
N ALA A 113 -65.55 2.83 21.12
CA ALA A 113 -64.42 3.20 21.99
C ALA A 113 -64.39 2.41 23.32
N GLU A 114 -65.55 2.09 23.89
CA GLU A 114 -65.65 1.30 25.12
C GLU A 114 -65.14 -0.13 24.96
N GLU A 115 -65.51 -0.81 23.86
CA GLU A 115 -65.06 -2.17 23.59
C GLU A 115 -63.55 -2.21 23.31
N ARG A 116 -63.03 -1.18 22.65
CA ARG A 116 -61.58 -1.04 22.41
C ARG A 116 -60.79 -0.88 23.71
N GLN A 117 -61.25 -0.04 24.63
CA GLN A 117 -60.63 0.11 25.95
C GLN A 117 -60.67 -1.19 26.76
N LYS A 118 -61.76 -1.96 26.68
CA LYS A 118 -61.84 -3.28 27.35
C LYS A 118 -60.80 -4.25 26.77
N LEU A 119 -60.60 -4.23 25.46
CA LEU A 119 -59.62 -5.07 24.77
C LEU A 119 -58.18 -4.66 25.13
N GLU A 120 -57.85 -3.38 25.04
CA GLU A 120 -56.51 -2.83 25.34
C GLU A 120 -56.07 -3.12 26.77
N ARG A 121 -56.99 -3.06 27.75
CA ARG A 121 -56.67 -3.39 29.16
C ARG A 121 -56.32 -4.86 29.38
N ARG A 122 -56.78 -5.75 28.51
CA ARG A 122 -56.58 -7.20 28.63
C ARG A 122 -55.48 -7.69 27.69
N ALA A 123 -55.16 -6.95 26.65
CA ALA A 123 -54.12 -7.32 25.70
C ALA A 123 -52.74 -7.29 26.37
N SER A 124 -51.98 -8.36 26.21
CA SER A 124 -50.58 -8.46 26.62
C SER A 124 -49.73 -8.99 25.47
N TRP A 125 -48.55 -8.42 25.33
CA TRP A 125 -47.58 -8.89 24.34
C TRP A 125 -46.76 -10.04 24.92
N ASN A 126 -46.68 -11.15 24.18
CA ASN A 126 -45.77 -12.24 24.50
C ASN A 126 -44.51 -12.11 23.64
N GLU A 127 -43.38 -11.71 24.25
CA GLU A 127 -42.11 -11.56 23.54
C GLU A 127 -41.56 -12.87 22.97
N ASP A 128 -41.78 -14.00 23.65
CA ASP A 128 -41.24 -15.31 23.24
C ASP A 128 -41.98 -15.87 22.02
N ALA A 129 -43.30 -15.64 21.95
CA ALA A 129 -44.13 -16.08 20.84
C ALA A 129 -44.24 -15.05 19.71
N GLY A 130 -43.95 -13.77 20.00
CA GLY A 130 -44.12 -12.66 19.06
C GLY A 130 -45.59 -12.39 18.72
N GLU A 131 -46.50 -12.62 19.67
CA GLU A 131 -47.95 -12.51 19.46
C GLU A 131 -48.65 -11.75 20.59
N TRP A 132 -49.75 -11.07 20.23
CA TRP A 132 -50.67 -10.47 21.20
C TRP A 132 -51.61 -11.55 21.76
N GLY A 133 -51.63 -11.70 23.08
CA GLY A 133 -52.59 -12.52 23.81
C GLY A 133 -53.60 -11.68 24.57
N LEU A 134 -54.71 -12.29 24.96
CA LEU A 134 -55.61 -11.73 25.96
C LEU A 134 -55.27 -12.34 27.32
N GLY A 135 -54.89 -11.50 28.28
CA GLY A 135 -54.85 -11.86 29.69
C GLY A 135 -56.23 -12.33 30.15
N GLN A 136 -56.24 -13.33 31.05
CA GLN A 136 -57.45 -13.77 31.74
C GLN A 136 -58.11 -12.61 32.49
#